data_AF-A0A848U6D5-F1
#
_entry.id   AF-A0A848U6D5-F1
#
_cell.length_a   1.000
_cell.length_b   1.000
_cell.length_c   1.000
_cell.angle_alpha   90.00
_cell.angle_beta   90.00
_cell.angle_gamma   90.00
#
_symmetry.space_group_name_H-M   'P 1'
#
loop_
_entity.id
_entity.type
_entity.pdbx_description
1 polymer ?
#
loop_
_entity_poly.entity_id
_entity_poly.type
_entity_poly.pdbx_seq_one_letter_code
_entity_poly.pdbx_strand_id
1 'polypeptide(L)'
;MISDHRQPPFETWFELPPEHSLTLADSRRVKRASAILETRWLEELDAQDRLVARFRTWTKQSLKPPYRQQIGWERFSLTGQLLDREIRYSRRDSDDYLH
;
A
#
# COMPACT_ATOMS: atom_id res chain seq x y z
N MET A 1 23.57 -5.47 7.86
CA MET A 1 22.43 -4.73 8.43
C MET A 1 21.41 -4.54 7.32
N ILE A 2 20.25 -5.16 7.46
CA ILE A 2 19.23 -5.22 6.41
C ILE A 2 18.56 -3.85 6.37
N SER A 3 18.62 -3.17 5.23
CA SER A 3 17.88 -1.93 5.01
C SER A 3 16.40 -2.20 5.23
N ASP A 4 15.90 -1.73 6.37
CA ASP A 4 14.48 -1.66 6.69
C ASP A 4 13.85 -0.68 5.69
N HIS A 5 13.37 -1.20 4.57
CA HIS A 5 12.55 -0.44 3.63
C HIS A 5 11.22 -0.17 4.31
N ARG A 6 11.19 0.80 5.23
CA ARG A 6 9.96 1.37 5.79
C ARG A 6 9.14 1.85 4.61
N GLN A 7 8.20 1.02 4.19
CA GLN A 7 7.11 1.46 3.34
C GLN A 7 6.44 2.62 4.07
N PRO A 8 6.02 3.66 3.34
CA PRO A 8 5.37 4.81 3.96
C PRO A 8 4.21 4.30 4.83
N PRO A 9 4.03 4.85 6.04
CA PRO A 9 2.90 4.48 6.89
C PRO A 9 1.64 4.86 6.13
N PHE A 10 0.91 3.86 5.64
CA PHE A 10 -0.28 4.09 4.84
C PHE A 10 -1.36 4.88 5.62
N GLU A 11 -1.27 4.86 6.95
CA GLU A 11 -2.03 5.70 7.89
C GLU A 11 -2.09 7.18 7.46
N THR A 12 -1.00 7.73 6.91
CA THR A 12 -0.97 9.13 6.48
C THR A 12 -1.71 9.37 5.15
N TRP A 13 -1.97 8.33 4.36
CA TRP A 13 -2.66 8.47 3.05
C TRP A 13 -4.15 8.19 3.11
N PHE A 14 -4.62 7.56 4.17
CA PHE A 14 -6.00 7.11 4.28
C PHE A 14 -6.94 8.12 4.93
N GLU A 15 -6.42 9.26 5.38
CA GLU A 15 -7.19 10.35 6.01
C GLU A 15 -8.19 9.81 7.05
N LEU A 16 -7.74 8.85 7.87
CA LEU A 16 -8.60 8.20 8.85
C LEU A 16 -9.06 9.20 9.91
N PRO A 17 -10.29 9.06 10.43
CA PRO A 17 -10.69 9.76 11.64
C PRO A 17 -9.67 9.50 12.76
N PRO A 18 -9.36 10.49 13.61
CA PRO A 18 -8.29 10.39 14.61
C PRO A 18 -8.55 9.32 15.68
N GLU A 19 -9.82 8.92 15.88
CA GLU A 19 -10.18 7.85 16.82
C GLU A 19 -10.23 6.47 16.17
N HIS A 20 -9.99 6.37 14.86
CA HIS A 20 -9.95 5.10 14.16
C HIS A 20 -8.53 4.56 14.14
N SER A 21 -8.43 3.23 14.14
CA SER A 21 -7.15 2.53 14.03
C SER A 21 -7.14 1.58 12.84
N LEU A 22 -5.93 1.27 12.36
CA LEU A 22 -5.72 0.23 11.36
C LEU A 22 -4.96 -0.94 11.96
N THR A 23 -5.48 -2.14 11.73
CA THR A 23 -4.83 -3.38 12.11
C THR A 23 -4.53 -4.21 10.87
N LEU A 24 -3.37 -4.88 10.86
CA LEU A 24 -3.00 -5.76 9.75
C LEU A 24 -3.72 -7.10 9.92
N ALA A 25 -4.58 -7.43 8.95
CA ALA A 25 -5.31 -8.70 8.94
C ALA A 25 -4.57 -9.78 8.15
N ASP A 26 -4.02 -9.43 6.98
CA ASP A 26 -3.27 -10.36 6.14
C ASP A 26 -2.18 -9.64 5.36
N SER A 27 -1.10 -10.35 5.03
CA SER A 27 -0.08 -9.85 4.13
C SER A 27 0.50 -10.95 3.27
N ARG A 28 0.65 -10.65 1.99
CA ARG A 28 1.23 -11.57 1.01
C ARG A 28 2.27 -10.86 0.17
N ARG A 29 3.46 -11.43 0.11
CA ARG A 29 4.54 -11.00 -0.76
C ARG A 29 4.91 -12.11 -1.74
N VAL A 30 4.99 -11.77 -3.02
CA VAL A 30 5.33 -12.71 -4.09
C VAL A 30 6.45 -12.12 -4.94
N LYS A 31 7.57 -12.84 -5.02
CA LYS A 31 8.65 -12.52 -5.97
C LYS A 31 8.43 -13.31 -7.25
N ARG A 32 8.36 -12.61 -8.37
CA ARG A 32 8.34 -13.17 -9.73
C ARG A 32 9.65 -12.84 -10.44
N ALA A 33 9.92 -13.48 -11.57
CA ALA A 33 11.15 -13.27 -12.34
C ALA A 33 11.39 -11.80 -12.75
N SER A 34 10.32 -11.00 -12.92
CA SER A 34 10.39 -9.62 -13.39
C SER A 34 9.87 -8.58 -12.40
N ALA A 35 9.32 -8.98 -11.26
CA ALA A 35 8.75 -8.05 -10.30
C ALA A 35 8.61 -8.64 -8.89
N ILE A 36 8.61 -7.77 -7.89
CA ILE A 36 8.15 -8.07 -6.53
C ILE A 36 6.75 -7.47 -6.38
N LEU A 37 5.80 -8.28 -5.94
CA LEU A 37 4.44 -7.88 -5.62
C LEU A 37 4.23 -8.04 -4.13
N GLU A 38 3.60 -7.06 -3.50
CA GLU A 38 3.14 -7.16 -2.13
C GLU A 38 1.68 -6.71 -2.06
N THR A 39 0.89 -7.40 -1.25
CA THR A 39 -0.49 -7.04 -0.96
C THR A 39 -0.70 -7.17 0.53
N ARG A 40 -1.33 -6.19 1.16
CA ARG A 40 -1.71 -6.23 2.57
C ARG A 40 -3.18 -5.91 2.70
N TRP A 41 -3.85 -6.63 3.58
CA TRP A 41 -5.22 -6.34 4.00
C TRP A 41 -5.18 -5.75 5.39
N LEU A 42 -5.83 -4.62 5.55
CA LEU A 42 -5.96 -3.94 6.83
C LEU A 42 -7.44 -3.78 7.19
N GLU A 43 -7.71 -3.72 8.47
CA GLU A 43 -9.02 -3.53 9.04
C GLU A 43 -9.06 -2.18 9.75
N GLU A 44 -10.04 -1.35 9.38
CA GLU A 44 -10.32 -0.08 10.04
C GLU A 44 -11.27 -0.35 11.20
N LEU A 45 -10.81 -0.02 12.40
CA LEU A 45 -11.57 -0.14 13.64
C LEU A 45 -11.96 1.26 14.13
N ASP A 46 -13.20 1.43 14.57
CA ASP A 46 -13.62 2.65 15.27
C ASP A 46 -13.10 2.70 16.72
N ALA A 47 -13.46 3.77 17.44
CA ALA A 47 -13.08 3.99 18.83
C ALA A 47 -13.64 2.94 19.82
N GLN A 48 -14.53 2.06 19.35
CA GLN A 48 -15.12 0.95 20.12
C GLN A 48 -14.64 -0.41 19.63
N ASP A 49 -13.52 -0.46 18.90
CA ASP A 49 -12.93 -1.66 18.29
C ASP A 49 -13.87 -2.38 17.31
N ARG A 50 -14.80 -1.65 16.69
CA ARG A 50 -15.71 -2.22 15.68
C ARG A 50 -15.14 -2.04 14.30
N LEU A 51 -15.17 -3.12 13.52
CA LEU A 51 -14.80 -3.09 12.12
C LEU A 51 -15.74 -2.18 11.32
N VAL A 52 -15.21 -1.12 10.70
CA VAL A 52 -15.98 -0.16 9.89
C VAL A 52 -15.64 -0.23 8.40
N ALA A 53 -14.42 -0.61 8.05
CA ALA A 53 -13.99 -0.78 6.66
C ALA A 53 -12.83 -1.77 6.55
N ARG A 54 -12.53 -2.18 5.31
CA ARG A 54 -11.33 -2.94 4.99
C ARG A 54 -10.51 -2.21 3.95
N PHE A 55 -9.20 -2.20 4.12
CA PHE A 55 -8.27 -1.65 3.16
C PHE A 55 -7.48 -2.77 2.49
N ARG A 56 -7.24 -2.64 1.19
CA ARG A 56 -6.22 -3.38 0.47
C ARG A 56 -5.13 -2.42 0.05
N THR A 57 -3.91 -2.63 0.49
CA THR A 57 -2.74 -1.98 -0.12
C THR A 57 -1.99 -2.95 -0.98
N TRP A 58 -1.36 -2.44 -2.03
CA TRP A 58 -0.51 -3.25 -2.88
C TRP A 58 0.67 -2.45 -3.40
N THR A 59 1.80 -3.12 -3.55
CA THR A 59 2.97 -2.58 -4.21
C THR A 59 3.40 -3.51 -5.34
N LYS A 60 3.93 -2.92 -6.40
CA LYS A 60 4.56 -3.63 -7.50
C LYS A 60 5.87 -2.94 -7.82
N GLN A 61 6.97 -3.65 -7.63
CA GLN A 61 8.31 -3.18 -7.97
C GLN A 61 8.85 -4.00 -9.14
N SER A 62 9.14 -3.35 -10.26
CA SER A 62 9.79 -4.00 -11.40
C SER A 62 11.24 -4.32 -11.09
N LEU A 63 11.66 -5.56 -11.35
CA LEU A 63 13.04 -6.02 -11.24
C LEU A 63 13.82 -5.90 -12.55
N LYS A 64 13.17 -5.43 -13.61
CA LYS A 64 13.80 -5.14 -14.91
C LYS A 64 13.67 -3.65 -15.23
N PRO A 65 14.62 -3.07 -15.99
CA PRO A 65 14.50 -1.72 -16.51
C PRO A 65 13.12 -1.52 -17.20
N PRO A 66 12.45 -0.37 -17.00
CA PRO A 66 12.91 0.84 -16.31
C PRO A 66 12.68 0.84 -14.78
N TYR A 67 12.67 -0.32 -14.11
CA TYR A 67 12.60 -0.48 -12.65
C TYR A 67 11.47 0.29 -11.95
N ARG A 68 10.34 0.46 -12.64
CA ARG A 68 9.17 1.19 -12.13
C ARG A 68 8.65 0.61 -10.82
N GLN A 69 8.16 1.48 -9.94
CA GLN A 69 7.37 1.08 -8.77
C GLN A 69 5.96 1.66 -8.86
N GLN A 70 5.00 0.86 -8.44
CA GLN A 70 3.60 1.23 -8.31
C GLN A 70 3.17 0.93 -6.89
N ILE A 71 2.42 1.82 -6.30
CA ILE A 71 1.81 1.65 -4.99
C ILE A 71 0.35 2.03 -5.15
N GLY A 72 -0.55 1.22 -4.66
CA GLY A 72 -1.96 1.53 -4.66
C GLY A 72 -2.63 1.08 -3.38
N TRP A 73 -3.78 1.67 -3.14
CA TRP A 73 -4.65 1.30 -2.05
C TRP A 73 -6.11 1.42 -2.46
N GLU A 74 -6.93 0.60 -1.84
CA GLU A 74 -8.38 0.56 -2.02
C GLU A 74 -9.05 0.41 -0.66
N ARG A 75 -10.13 1.15 -0.43
CA ARG A 75 -10.99 1.05 0.75
C ARG A 75 -12.30 0.41 0.36
N PHE A 76 -12.75 -0.56 1.15
CA PHE A 76 -13.97 -1.30 0.94
C PHE A 76 -14.89 -1.16 2.14
N SER A 77 -16.20 -1.11 1.89
CA SER A 77 -17.22 -1.32 2.91
C SER A 77 -17.15 -2.75 3.46
N LEU A 78 -17.83 -3.00 4.58
CA LEU A 78 -17.96 -4.36 5.13
C LEU A 78 -18.67 -5.33 4.19
N THR A 79 -19.53 -4.81 3.30
CA THR A 79 -20.24 -5.58 2.28
C THR A 79 -19.39 -5.81 1.01
N GLY A 80 -18.17 -5.30 0.98
CA GLY A 80 -17.23 -5.46 -0.14
C GLY A 80 -17.38 -4.42 -1.26
N GLN A 81 -18.17 -3.37 -1.07
CA GLN A 81 -18.28 -2.27 -2.02
C GLN A 81 -16.99 -1.43 -1.97
N LEU A 82 -16.41 -1.12 -3.14
CA LEU A 82 -15.30 -0.17 -3.22
C LEU A 82 -15.80 1.24 -2.87
N LEU A 83 -15.24 1.82 -1.81
CA LEU A 83 -15.55 3.17 -1.33
C LEU A 83 -14.59 4.19 -1.91
N ASP A 84 -13.30 3.86 -1.93
CA ASP A 84 -12.26 4.76 -2.41
C ASP A 84 -11.03 3.99 -2.89
N ARG A 85 -10.17 4.64 -3.67
CA ARG A 85 -8.89 4.10 -4.12
C ARG A 85 -7.94 5.19 -4.57
N GLU A 86 -6.66 4.90 -4.46
CA GLU A 86 -5.61 5.69 -5.08
C GLU A 86 -4.53 4.79 -5.66
N ILE A 87 -3.91 5.24 -6.76
CA ILE A 87 -2.76 4.57 -7.36
C ILE A 87 -1.69 5.60 -7.67
N ARG A 88 -0.52 5.41 -7.08
CA ARG A 88 0.68 6.22 -7.29
C ARG A 88 1.69 5.43 -8.13
N TYR A 89 2.21 6.10 -9.15
CA TYR A 89 3.28 5.58 -9.99
C TYR A 89 4.55 6.36 -9.67
N SER A 90 5.62 5.68 -9.25
CA SER A 90 6.93 6.34 -9.29
C SER A 90 7.43 6.31 -10.74
N ARG A 91 7.63 7.50 -11.29
CA ARG A 91 8.65 7.69 -12.31
C ARG A 91 9.92 8.00 -11.53
N ARG A 92 11.03 7.33 -11.85
CA ARG A 92 12.32 7.89 -11.44
C ARG A 92 12.37 9.25 -12.14
N ASP A 93 12.55 10.34 -11.39
CA ASP A 93 13.05 11.57 -11.98
C ASP A 93 14.27 11.16 -12.83
N SER A 94 14.23 11.53 -14.09
CA SER A 94 15.37 11.42 -14.99
C SER A 94 16.36 12.51 -14.61
N ASP A 95 16.96 12.43 -13.42
CA ASP A 95 17.99 13.36 -12.98
C ASP A 95 19.08 12.57 -12.26
N ASP A 96 19.86 11.81 -13.04
CA ASP A 96 21.23 11.42 -12.63
C ASP A 96 22.05 10.85 -13.80
N TYR A 97 21.99 11.50 -14.97
CA TYR A 97 23.01 11.35 -16.00
C TYR A 97 23.17 12.68 -16.74
N LEU A 98 23.96 13.59 -16.16
CA LEU A 98 24.70 14.55 -16.95
C LEU A 98 26.18 14.42 -16.62
N HIS A 99 26.95 14.33 -17.70
CA HIS A 99 28.36 13.97 -17.86
C HIS A 99 29.37 14.72 -16.99
#